data_AF-A0AAV6PFM7-F1
#
_entry.id   AF-A0AAV6PFM7-F1
#
_cell.length_a   1.000
_cell.length_b   1.000
_cell.length_c   1.000
_cell.angle_alpha   90.00
_cell.angle_beta   90.00
_cell.angle_gamma   90.00
#
_symmetry.space_group_name_H-M   'P 1'
#
loop_
_entity.id
_entity.type
_entity.pdbx_description
1 polymer ?
#
loop_
_entity_poly.entity_id
_entity_poly.type
_entity_poly.pdbx_seq_one_letter_code
_entity_poly.pdbx_strand_id
1 'polypeptide(L)'
;MAVNVAGVVVMVMFYLLVLGVGVWASVKSQREAKKNRGDKTEMILLGNRGINLLVGTFTMTATWVGGGFIVGTAEAVYNPSMGLIWAVMPITATMCFIIGGLFFAEPMRKNKYVTMMDPFQTKYGKIPTAALSLASLISEIMWVTGTLIGLGKTVCVCVCVCVIAALC
;
A
#
# COMPACT_ATOMS: atom_id res chain seq x y z
N MET A 1 -27.78 -0.39 22.40
CA MET A 1 -26.78 -0.17 21.33
C MET A 1 -27.38 -0.66 20.02
N ALA A 2 -28.04 0.22 19.25
CA ALA A 2 -28.64 -0.18 17.98
C ALA A 2 -27.55 -0.19 16.92
N VAL A 3 -27.16 -1.39 16.46
CA VAL A 3 -26.21 -1.56 15.37
C VAL A 3 -26.76 -0.88 14.13
N ASN A 4 -25.96 -0.05 13.47
CA ASN A 4 -26.34 0.54 12.19
C ASN A 4 -26.31 -0.52 11.09
N VAL A 5 -27.45 -1.19 10.90
CA VAL A 5 -27.62 -2.29 9.94
C VAL A 5 -27.27 -1.84 8.52
N ALA A 6 -27.62 -0.61 8.13
CA ALA A 6 -27.30 -0.07 6.81
C ALA A 6 -25.78 0.05 6.59
N GLY A 7 -25.04 0.53 7.60
CA GLY A 7 -23.58 0.65 7.54
C GLY A 7 -22.89 -0.72 7.39
N VAL A 8 -23.36 -1.73 8.13
CA VAL A 8 -22.81 -3.09 8.05
C VAL A 8 -23.03 -3.70 6.67
N VAL A 9 -24.23 -3.55 6.10
CA VAL A 9 -24.55 -4.10 4.77
C VAL A 9 -23.66 -3.50 3.68
N VAL A 10 -23.43 -2.18 3.71
CA VAL A 10 -22.55 -1.50 2.75
C VAL A 10 -21.10 -2.00 2.88
N MET A 11 -20.59 -2.15 4.10
CA MET A 11 -19.22 -2.63 4.34
C MET A 11 -19.02 -4.07 3.83
N VAL A 12 -19.96 -4.97 4.13
CA VAL A 12 -19.89 -6.36 3.66
C VAL A 12 -19.93 -6.41 2.14
N MET A 13 -20.85 -5.66 1.51
CA MET A 13 -20.96 -5.62 0.05
C MET A 13 -19.68 -5.07 -0.60
N PHE A 14 -19.09 -4.02 -0.04
CA PHE A 14 -17.82 -3.47 -0.51
C PHE A 14 -16.67 -4.49 -0.42
N TYR A 15 -16.50 -5.18 0.72
CA TYR A 15 -15.45 -6.19 0.85
C TYR A 15 -15.66 -7.38 -0.10
N LEU A 16 -16.90 -7.80 -0.32
CA LEU A 16 -17.21 -8.86 -1.29
C LEU A 16 -16.85 -8.45 -2.73
N LEU A 17 -17.11 -7.20 -3.12
CA LEU A 17 -16.69 -6.68 -4.42
C LEU A 17 -15.17 -6.65 -4.57
N VAL A 18 -14.45 -6.16 -3.55
CA VAL A 18 -12.98 -6.12 -3.56
C VAL A 18 -12.39 -7.54 -3.66
N LEU A 19 -12.89 -8.49 -2.86
CA LEU A 19 -12.48 -9.89 -2.92
C LEU A 19 -12.83 -10.51 -4.28
N GLY A 20 -14.02 -10.23 -4.83
CA GLY A 20 -14.45 -10.72 -6.14
C GLY A 20 -13.54 -10.24 -7.27
N VAL A 21 -13.20 -8.94 -7.29
CA VAL A 21 -12.27 -8.36 -8.27
C VAL A 21 -10.87 -8.95 -8.08
N GLY A 22 -10.40 -9.12 -6.84
CA GLY A 22 -9.10 -9.71 -6.54
C GLY A 22 -8.99 -11.16 -7.02
N VAL A 23 -10.00 -11.99 -6.77
CA VAL A 23 -10.06 -13.37 -7.24
C VAL A 23 -10.15 -13.42 -8.77
N TRP A 24 -10.98 -12.59 -9.39
CA TRP A 24 -11.08 -12.53 -10.85
C TRP A 24 -9.74 -12.12 -11.49
N ALA A 25 -9.08 -11.10 -10.95
CA ALA A 25 -7.77 -10.63 -11.42
C ALA A 25 -6.68 -11.69 -11.24
N SER A 26 -6.66 -12.39 -10.09
CA SER A 26 -5.73 -13.49 -9.81
C SER A 26 -5.95 -14.68 -10.74
N VAL A 27 -7.20 -15.08 -10.97
CA VAL A 27 -7.51 -16.18 -11.90
C VAL A 27 -7.17 -15.79 -13.34
N LYS A 28 -7.42 -14.54 -13.73
CA LYS A 28 -7.06 -14.04 -15.06
C LYS A 28 -5.54 -14.02 -15.27
N SER A 29 -4.76 -13.52 -14.30
CA SER A 29 -3.29 -13.49 -14.40
C SER A 29 -2.70 -14.90 -14.44
N GLN A 30 -3.23 -15.83 -13.64
CA GLN A 30 -2.82 -17.25 -13.66
C GLN A 30 -3.14 -17.93 -15.00
N ARG A 31 -4.29 -17.62 -15.62
CA ARG A 31 -4.66 -18.14 -16.95
C ARG A 31 -3.72 -17.62 -18.04
N GLU A 32 -3.34 -16.35 -17.99
CA GLU A 32 -2.37 -15.76 -18.92
C GLU A 32 -0.96 -16.31 -18.70
N ALA A 33 -0.55 -16.52 -17.45
CA ALA A 33 0.72 -17.16 -17.10
C ALA A 33 0.82 -18.63 -17.53
N LYS A 34 -0.30 -19.35 -17.62
CA LYS A 34 -0.33 -20.73 -18.13
C LYS A 34 -0.22 -20.81 -19.66
N LYS A 35 -0.55 -19.72 -20.36
CA LYS A 35 -0.56 -19.63 -21.84
C LYS A 35 0.80 -19.22 -22.42
N ASN A 36 1.61 -18.47 -21.66
CA ASN A 36 2.96 -18.06 -22.03
C ASN A 36 4.01 -18.83 -21.21
N ARG A 37 4.94 -19.53 -21.88
CA ARG A 37 6.12 -20.22 -21.28
C ARG A 37 7.18 -19.26 -20.70
N GLY A 38 6.79 -18.07 -20.26
CA GLY A 38 7.68 -17.11 -19.59
C GLY A 38 7.85 -17.43 -18.11
N ASP A 39 8.95 -16.96 -17.52
CA ASP A 39 9.27 -17.13 -16.10
C ASP A 39 8.10 -16.66 -15.23
N LYS A 40 7.42 -17.60 -14.56
CA LYS A 40 6.19 -17.35 -13.78
C LYS A 40 6.40 -16.24 -12.74
N THR A 41 7.62 -16.15 -12.25
CA THR A 41 8.07 -15.20 -11.24
C THR A 41 8.06 -13.76 -11.78
N GLU A 42 8.51 -13.52 -13.01
CA GLU A 42 8.47 -12.19 -13.63
C GLU A 42 7.04 -11.75 -13.98
N MET A 43 6.16 -12.67 -14.38
CA MET A 43 4.75 -12.32 -14.62
C MET A 43 4.03 -11.91 -13.34
N ILE A 44 4.23 -12.67 -12.26
CA ILE A 44 3.53 -12.43 -10.99
C ILE A 44 4.09 -11.19 -10.29
N LEU A 45 5.41 -10.98 -10.32
CA LEU A 45 6.05 -9.87 -9.60
C LEU A 45 6.14 -8.57 -10.42
N LEU A 46 6.35 -8.65 -11.74
CA LEU A 46 6.60 -7.47 -12.59
C LEU A 46 5.44 -7.17 -13.55
N GLY A 47 4.35 -7.95 -13.52
CA GLY A 47 3.21 -7.76 -14.43
C GLY A 47 3.63 -7.79 -15.90
N ASN A 48 4.56 -8.68 -16.24
CA ASN A 48 5.12 -8.82 -17.60
C ASN A 48 5.85 -7.55 -18.12
N ARG A 49 6.28 -6.63 -17.24
CA ARG A 49 6.95 -5.34 -17.58
C ARG A 49 6.18 -4.43 -18.56
N GLY A 50 4.92 -4.78 -18.84
CA GLY A 50 4.00 -4.11 -19.75
C GLY A 50 2.85 -3.39 -19.04
N ILE A 51 2.91 -3.27 -17.71
CA ILE A 51 1.97 -2.44 -16.96
C ILE A 51 2.06 -1.00 -17.48
N ASN A 52 0.92 -0.46 -17.89
CA ASN A 52 0.81 0.92 -18.33
C ASN A 52 1.17 1.83 -17.14
N LEU A 53 1.94 2.91 -17.39
CA LEU A 53 2.34 3.89 -16.38
C LEU A 53 1.14 4.38 -15.56
N LEU A 54 -0.02 4.52 -16.21
CA LEU A 54 -1.27 4.90 -15.56
C LEU A 54 -1.66 3.95 -14.40
N VAL A 55 -1.61 2.63 -14.65
CA VAL A 55 -1.93 1.60 -13.65
C VAL A 55 -0.86 1.58 -12.55
N GLY A 56 0.40 1.80 -12.92
CA GLY A 56 1.51 1.96 -11.97
C GLY A 56 1.30 3.14 -11.02
N THR A 57 0.92 4.31 -11.54
CA THR A 57 0.62 5.49 -10.73
C THR A 57 -0.55 5.25 -9.79
N PHE A 58 -1.67 4.69 -10.28
CA PHE A 58 -2.82 4.38 -9.43
C PHE A 58 -2.47 3.40 -8.30
N THR A 59 -1.67 2.38 -8.60
CA THR A 59 -1.23 1.39 -7.60
C THR A 59 -0.33 2.04 -6.56
N MET A 60 0.63 2.87 -6.98
CA MET A 60 1.52 3.60 -6.06
C MET A 60 0.75 4.57 -5.17
N THR A 61 -0.21 5.31 -5.71
CA THR A 61 -1.08 6.18 -4.92
C THR A 61 -1.92 5.39 -3.93
N ALA A 62 -2.49 4.25 -4.34
CA ALA A 62 -3.30 3.39 -3.48
C ALA A 62 -2.51 2.82 -2.29
N THR A 63 -1.20 2.56 -2.45
CA THR A 63 -0.33 2.11 -1.34
C THR A 63 -0.15 3.17 -0.25
N TRP A 64 -0.09 4.46 -0.63
CA TRP A 64 0.21 5.55 0.30
C TRP A 64 -1.04 6.21 0.88
N VAL A 65 -2.12 6.26 0.12
CA VAL A 65 -3.39 6.84 0.55
C VAL A 65 -4.22 5.77 1.26
N GLY A 66 -3.91 5.55 2.55
CA GLY A 66 -4.58 4.56 3.41
C GLY A 66 -5.42 5.17 4.54
N GLY A 67 -6.06 4.32 5.34
CA GLY A 67 -6.88 4.75 6.48
C GLY A 67 -6.09 5.54 7.54
N GLY A 68 -4.84 5.15 7.81
CA GLY A 68 -3.95 5.89 8.72
C GLY A 68 -3.60 7.29 8.20
N PHE A 69 -3.36 7.43 6.89
CA PHE A 69 -3.09 8.71 6.25
C PHE A 69 -4.32 9.65 6.31
N ILE A 70 -5.51 9.14 6.00
CA ILE A 70 -6.74 9.94 6.00
C ILE A 70 -7.12 10.37 7.41
N VAL A 71 -7.19 9.42 8.36
CA VAL A 71 -7.57 9.70 9.75
C VAL A 71 -6.52 10.59 10.43
N GLY A 72 -5.23 10.32 10.21
CA GLY A 72 -4.14 11.10 10.80
C GLY A 72 -4.08 12.53 10.27
N THR A 73 -4.27 12.74 8.95
CA THR A 73 -4.31 14.09 8.38
C THR A 73 -5.55 14.86 8.87
N ALA A 74 -6.69 14.18 8.99
CA ALA A 74 -7.90 14.80 9.56
C ALA A 74 -7.69 15.23 11.02
N GLU A 75 -7.07 14.40 11.86
CA GLU A 75 -6.75 14.73 13.25
C GLU A 75 -5.72 15.87 13.36
N ALA A 76 -4.73 15.93 12.46
CA ALA A 76 -3.73 16.99 12.43
C ALA A 76 -4.33 18.35 12.06
N VAL A 77 -5.22 18.38 11.06
CA VAL A 77 -5.90 19.62 10.60
C VAL A 77 -6.95 20.08 11.60
N TYR A 78 -7.63 19.15 12.28
CA TYR A 78 -8.64 19.46 13.29
C TYR A 78 -8.07 20.12 14.55
N ASN A 79 -6.80 19.83 14.89
CA ASN A 79 -6.16 20.46 16.04
C ASN A 79 -5.83 21.94 15.77
N PRO A 80 -6.36 22.89 16.56
CA PRO A 80 -6.15 24.32 16.35
C PRO A 80 -4.69 24.77 16.51
N SER A 81 -3.88 23.99 17.24
CA SER A 81 -2.44 24.20 17.39
C SER A 81 -1.61 23.73 16.18
N MET A 82 -2.17 22.89 15.31
CA MET A 82 -1.48 22.28 14.16
C MET A 82 -2.07 22.73 12.82
N GLY A 83 -3.36 23.05 12.70
CA GLY A 83 -3.91 23.73 11.51
C GLY A 83 -3.57 23.09 10.15
N LEU A 84 -3.79 23.84 9.06
CA LEU A 84 -3.62 23.34 7.69
C LEU A 84 -2.14 23.14 7.31
N ILE A 85 -1.22 23.81 8.01
CA ILE A 85 0.22 23.77 7.71
C ILE A 85 0.77 22.36 7.87
N TRP A 86 0.20 21.53 8.74
CA TRP A 86 0.66 20.15 8.95
C TRP A 86 0.16 19.15 7.90
N ALA A 87 -0.72 19.57 6.98
CA ALA A 87 -1.10 18.77 5.81
C ALA A 87 -0.04 18.82 4.69
N VAL A 88 1.26 18.81 5.04
CA VAL A 88 2.37 18.81 4.06
C VAL A 88 2.54 17.42 3.41
N MET A 89 2.10 16.35 4.09
CA MET A 89 2.30 14.97 3.62
C MET A 89 1.92 14.71 2.16
N PRO A 90 0.79 15.20 1.60
CA PRO A 90 0.45 14.98 0.20
C PRO A 90 1.44 15.66 -0.77
N ILE A 91 1.88 16.87 -0.43
CA ILE A 91 2.81 17.66 -1.26
C ILE A 91 4.19 17.00 -1.24
N THR A 92 4.69 16.66 -0.05
CA THR A 92 5.99 15.99 0.10
C THR A 92 5.97 14.63 -0.57
N ALA A 93 4.93 13.81 -0.38
CA ALA A 93 4.83 12.49 -1.01
C ALA A 93 4.85 12.60 -2.55
N THR A 94 4.10 13.55 -3.12
CA THR A 94 4.09 13.77 -4.58
C THR A 94 5.46 14.17 -5.11
N MET A 95 6.15 15.09 -4.42
CA MET A 95 7.51 15.50 -4.78
C MET A 95 8.49 14.32 -4.70
N CYS A 96 8.41 13.53 -3.63
CA CYS A 96 9.23 12.34 -3.45
C CYS A 96 8.99 11.29 -4.54
N PHE A 97 7.75 11.09 -5.00
CA PHE A 97 7.48 10.16 -6.11
C PHE A 97 8.02 10.65 -7.44
N ILE A 98 7.91 11.95 -7.73
CA ILE A 98 8.44 12.51 -8.99
C ILE A 98 9.96 12.36 -9.00
N ILE A 99 10.64 12.77 -7.92
CA ILE A 99 12.10 12.67 -7.82
C ILE A 99 12.55 11.21 -7.82
N GLY A 100 11.91 10.37 -6.99
CA GLY A 100 12.23 8.94 -6.90
C GLY A 100 12.00 8.20 -8.22
N GLY A 101 10.89 8.50 -8.90
CA GLY A 101 10.57 7.93 -10.21
C GLY A 101 11.58 8.30 -11.28
N LEU A 102 11.94 9.59 -11.39
CA LEU A 102 12.90 10.05 -12.40
C LEU A 102 14.30 9.48 -12.19
N PHE A 103 14.80 9.44 -10.94
CA PHE A 103 16.16 8.99 -10.65
C PHE A 103 16.31 7.47 -10.61
N PHE A 104 15.34 6.73 -10.07
CA PHE A 104 15.50 5.28 -9.83
C PHE A 104 14.85 4.40 -10.89
N ALA A 105 13.82 4.86 -11.62
CA ALA A 105 13.11 3.98 -12.56
C ALA A 105 13.99 3.53 -13.74
N GLU A 106 14.79 4.43 -14.31
CA GLU A 106 15.67 4.13 -15.45
C GLU A 106 16.79 3.13 -15.09
N PRO A 107 17.61 3.33 -14.04
CA PRO A 107 18.65 2.37 -13.67
C PRO A 107 18.09 1.02 -13.21
N MET A 108 16.93 0.98 -12.56
CA MET A 108 16.27 -0.28 -12.19
C MET A 108 15.81 -1.07 -13.42
N ARG A 109 15.26 -0.39 -14.44
CA ARG A 109 14.76 -1.04 -15.67
C ARG A 109 15.91 -1.54 -16.56
N LYS A 110 17.01 -0.78 -16.67
CA LYS A 110 18.21 -1.18 -17.45
C LYS A 110 18.89 -2.43 -16.88
N ASN A 111 19.02 -2.52 -15.55
CA ASN A 111 19.70 -3.64 -14.89
C ASN A 111 18.80 -4.85 -14.60
N LYS A 112 17.51 -4.80 -14.97
CA LYS A 112 16.54 -5.88 -14.76
C LYS A 112 16.43 -6.34 -13.29
N TYR A 113 16.58 -5.42 -12.34
CA TYR A 113 16.39 -5.73 -10.92
C TYR A 113 14.93 -6.09 -10.64
N VAL A 114 14.72 -7.04 -9.72
CA VAL A 114 13.40 -7.53 -9.30
C VAL A 114 13.03 -6.95 -7.94
N THR A 115 14.03 -6.68 -7.08
CA THR A 115 13.85 -6.09 -5.75
C THR A 115 14.59 -4.75 -5.65
N MET A 116 14.03 -3.79 -4.92
CA MET A 116 14.71 -2.53 -4.59
C MET A 116 16.05 -2.74 -3.84
N MET A 117 16.21 -3.91 -3.21
CA MET A 117 17.41 -4.31 -2.46
C MET A 117 18.53 -4.90 -3.33
N ASP A 118 18.23 -5.31 -4.57
CA ASP A 118 19.19 -5.91 -5.50
C ASP A 118 20.44 -5.03 -5.76
N PRO A 119 20.31 -3.71 -6.06
CA PRO A 119 21.50 -2.86 -6.25
C PRO A 119 22.36 -2.74 -4.99
N PHE A 120 21.75 -2.82 -3.80
CA PHE A 120 22.49 -2.80 -2.54
C PHE A 120 23.24 -4.12 -2.32
N GLN A 121 22.65 -5.24 -2.71
CA GLN A 121 23.29 -6.55 -2.62
C GLN A 121 24.53 -6.66 -3.50
N THR A 122 24.48 -6.12 -4.72
CA THR A 122 25.63 -6.10 -5.64
C THR A 122 26.74 -5.16 -5.17
N LYS A 123 26.39 -4.02 -4.56
CA LYS A 123 27.37 -2.99 -4.16
C LYS A 123 27.98 -3.20 -2.77
N TYR A 124 27.21 -3.69 -1.80
CA TYR A 124 27.62 -3.78 -0.38
C TYR A 124 27.70 -5.22 0.16
N GLY A 125 27.31 -6.22 -0.64
CA GLY A 125 27.32 -7.62 -0.23
C GLY A 125 26.13 -8.02 0.64
N LYS A 126 26.04 -9.31 0.99
CA LYS A 126 24.81 -9.92 1.55
C LYS A 126 24.47 -9.47 2.98
N ILE A 127 25.47 -9.22 3.82
CA ILE A 127 25.28 -8.90 5.25
C ILE A 127 24.58 -7.55 5.46
N PRO A 128 25.06 -6.42 4.89
CA PRO A 128 24.38 -5.14 5.08
C PRO A 128 23.00 -5.10 4.42
N THR A 129 22.81 -5.79 3.28
CA THR A 129 21.49 -5.90 2.64
C THR A 129 20.49 -6.65 3.52
N ALA A 130 20.92 -7.72 4.20
CA ALA A 130 20.06 -8.44 5.14
C ALA A 130 19.63 -7.55 6.31
N ALA A 131 20.56 -6.78 6.89
CA ALA A 131 20.23 -5.83 7.97
C ALA A 131 19.24 -4.74 7.52
N LEU A 132 19.46 -4.16 6.33
CA LEU A 132 18.53 -3.19 5.74
C LEU A 132 17.15 -3.79 5.47
N SER A 133 17.09 -5.04 5.00
CA SER A 133 15.81 -5.72 4.74
C SER A 133 15.04 -5.96 6.04
N LEU A 134 15.73 -6.31 7.13
CA LEU A 134 15.12 -6.48 8.44
C LEU A 134 14.59 -5.15 8.98
N ALA A 135 15.35 -4.07 8.85
CA ALA A 135 14.89 -2.73 9.23
C ALA A 135 13.64 -2.31 8.44
N SER A 136 13.60 -2.61 7.14
CA SER A 136 12.43 -2.36 6.29
C SER A 136 11.22 -3.15 6.76
N LEU A 137 11.38 -4.44 7.10
CA LEU A 137 10.28 -5.26 7.62
C LEU A 137 9.70 -4.71 8.93
N ILE A 138 10.55 -4.23 9.83
CA ILE A 138 10.11 -3.61 11.09
C ILE A 138 9.31 -2.33 10.81
N SER A 139 9.76 -1.51 9.86
CA SER A 139 9.04 -0.31 9.43
C SER A 139 7.67 -0.64 8.83
N GLU A 140 7.58 -1.69 8.02
CA GLU A 140 6.31 -2.16 7.43
C GLU A 140 5.32 -2.63 8.51
N ILE A 141 5.78 -3.31 9.56
CA ILE A 141 4.92 -3.72 10.68
C ILE A 141 4.30 -2.49 11.37
N MET A 142 5.09 -1.43 11.58
CA MET A 142 4.58 -0.18 12.13
C MET A 142 3.54 0.47 11.21
N TRP A 143 3.79 0.46 9.90
CA TRP A 143 2.86 1.00 8.90
C TRP A 143 1.52 0.23 8.85
N VAL A 144 1.57 -1.10 8.86
CA VAL A 144 0.40 -1.98 8.89
C VAL A 144 -0.42 -1.73 10.16
N THR A 145 0.24 -1.54 11.30
CA THR A 145 -0.42 -1.24 12.58
C THR A 145 -1.22 0.06 12.50
N GLY A 146 -0.63 1.13 11.96
CA GLY A 146 -1.33 2.41 11.77
C GLY A 146 -2.54 2.29 10.84
N THR A 147 -2.43 1.48 9.79
CA THR A 147 -3.54 1.20 8.87
C THR A 147 -4.67 0.43 9.56
N LEU A 148 -4.34 -0.56 10.39
CA LEU A 148 -5.30 -1.36 11.14
C LEU A 148 -6.03 -0.52 12.20
N ILE A 149 -5.33 0.37 12.90
CA ILE A 149 -5.94 1.34 13.82
C ILE A 149 -6.91 2.26 13.07
N GLY A 150 -6.52 2.74 11.90
CA GLY A 150 -7.38 3.55 11.03
C GLY A 150 -8.68 2.83 10.66
N LEU A 151 -8.57 1.55 10.25
CA LEU A 151 -9.72 0.68 9.95
C LEU A 151 -10.60 0.47 11.18
N GLY A 152 -10.01 0.21 12.35
CA GLY A 152 -10.74 0.05 13.61
C GLY A 152 -11.54 1.30 13.99
N LYS A 153 -10.95 2.49 13.84
CA LYS A 153 -11.64 3.78 14.05
C LYS A 153 -12.80 3.97 13.08
N THR A 154 -12.63 3.63 11.80
CA THR A 154 -13.71 3.79 10.80
C THR A 154 -14.87 2.83 11.06
N VAL A 155 -14.59 1.56 11.35
CA VAL A 155 -15.63 0.56 11.67
C VAL A 155 -16.37 0.95 12.95
N CYS A 156 -15.67 1.46 13.96
CA CYS A 156 -16.28 1.95 15.19
C CYS A 156 -17.32 3.05 14.93
N VAL A 157 -16.97 4.02 14.08
CA VAL A 157 -17.87 5.11 13.71
C VAL A 157 -19.07 4.59 12.90
N CYS A 158 -18.86 3.66 11.97
CA CYS A 158 -19.93 3.16 11.10
C CYS A 158 -20.91 2.22 11.79
N VAL A 159 -20.44 1.35 12.69
CA VAL A 159 -21.25 0.29 13.32
C VAL A 159 -21.77 0.72 14.70
N CYS A 160 -21.30 1.86 15.24
CA CYS A 160 -21.51 2.30 16.62
C CYS A 160 -21.10 1.23 17.66
N VAL A 161 -20.13 0.40 17.31
CA VAL A 161 -19.54 -0.62 18.18
C VAL A 161 -18.07 -0.27 18.38
N CYS A 162 -17.69 0.06 19.61
CA CYS A 162 -16.29 0.35 19.97
C CYS A 162 -15.45 -0.93 19.88
N VAL A 163 -14.85 -1.20 18.72
CA VAL A 163 -13.87 -2.29 18.54
C VAL A 163 -12.54 -1.98 19.25
N ILE A 164 -12.30 -0.72 19.63
CA ILE A 164 -11.01 -0.25 20.18
C ILE A 164 -10.81 -0.65 21.67
N ALA A 165 -11.85 -1.08 22.38
CA ALA A 165 -11.70 -1.51 23.78
C ALA A 165 -11.00 -2.87 23.98
N ALA A 166 -10.62 -3.57 22.90
CA ALA A 166 -10.03 -4.92 22.97
C ALA A 166 -8.51 -4.96 22.67
N LEU A 167 -7.87 -3.82 22.40
CA LEU A 167 -6.43 -3.74 22.04
C LEU A 167 -5.62 -2.76 22.88
N CYS A 168 -6.22 -2.19 23.95
CA CYS A 168 -5.52 -1.45 25.00
C CYS A 168 -5.48 -2.29 26.28
#